data_AF-L1M9B3-F1
#
_entry.id   AF-L1M9B3-F1
#
_cell.length_a   1.000
_cell.length_b   1.000
_cell.length_c   1.000
_cell.angle_alpha   90.00
_cell.angle_beta   90.00
_cell.angle_gamma   90.00
#
_symmetry.space_group_name_H-M   'P 1'
#
loop_
_entity.id
_entity.type
_entity.pdbx_description
1 polymer ?
#
loop_
_entity_poly.entity_id
_entity_poly.type
_entity_poly.pdbx_seq_one_letter_code
_entity_poly.pdbx_strand_id
1 'polypeptide(L)' 'MPRKNVPLRLDPAIYDAIARWAGDNMRSVNAQIEVMLRDNLRTAGRLPKDAGDLPKRGRPRKDPS' A
#
# COMPACT_ATOMS: atom_id res chain seq x y z
N MET A 1 -8.93 -5.62 10.75
CA MET A 1 -9.36 -6.44 9.60
C MET A 1 -8.13 -7.11 9.01
N PRO A 2 -8.15 -8.43 8.75
CA PRO A 2 -7.02 -9.13 8.15
C PRO A 2 -6.74 -8.58 6.75
N ARG A 3 -5.46 -8.40 6.40
CA ARG A 3 -5.08 -7.96 5.05
C ARG A 3 -5.15 -9.15 4.09
N LYS A 4 -5.66 -8.91 2.88
CA LYS A 4 -5.63 -9.89 1.81
C LYS A 4 -4.27 -9.85 1.12
N ASN A 5 -3.53 -10.95 1.15
CA ASN A 5 -2.31 -11.10 0.36
C ASN A 5 -2.68 -11.64 -1.03
N VAL A 6 -2.27 -10.95 -2.09
CA VAL A 6 -2.56 -11.34 -3.48
C VAL A 6 -1.24 -11.36 -4.24
N PRO A 7 -0.88 -12.46 -4.93
CA PRO A 7 0.29 -12.48 -5.79
C PRO A 7 0.08 -11.54 -6.98
N LEU A 8 0.90 -10.50 -7.07
CA LEU A 8 0.86 -9.53 -8.16
C LEU A 8 1.99 -9.82 -9.15
N ARG A 9 1.65 -10.00 -10.43
CA ARG A 9 2.64 -10.06 -11.50
C ARG A 9 2.87 -8.64 -12.01
N LEU A 10 4.11 -8.16 -11.90
CA LEU A 10 4.55 -6.87 -12.40
C LEU A 10 5.72 -7.05 -13.35
N ASP A 11 5.82 -6.14 -14.30
CA ASP A 11 7.07 -5.94 -15.02
C ASP A 11 8.18 -5.56 -14.01
N PRO A 12 9.39 -6.17 -14.08
CA PRO A 12 10.47 -5.88 -13.14
C PRO A 12 10.89 -4.41 -13.12
N ALA A 13 10.92 -3.73 -14.25
CA ALA A 13 11.31 -2.31 -14.32
C ALA A 13 10.27 -1.41 -13.63
N ILE A 14 8.99 -1.78 -13.70
CA ILE A 14 7.91 -1.09 -12.96
C ILE A 14 8.09 -1.32 -11.46
N TYR A 15 8.37 -2.56 -11.05
CA TYR A 15 8.63 -2.85 -9.64
C TYR A 15 9.78 -2.02 -9.09
N ASP A 16 10.89 -1.93 -9.82
CA ASP A 16 12.07 -1.16 -9.42
C ASP A 16 11.76 0.34 -9.29
N ALA A 17 10.97 0.89 -10.23
CA ALA A 17 10.53 2.28 -10.15
C ALA A 17 9.68 2.55 -8.89
N ILE A 18 8.75 1.64 -8.57
CA ILE A 18 7.93 1.74 -7.35
C ILE A 18 8.81 1.60 -6.10
N ALA A 19 9.79 0.70 -6.12
CA ALA A 19 10.69 0.47 -4.99
C ALA A 19 11.56 1.70 -4.69
N ARG A 20 12.09 2.36 -5.72
CA ARG A 20 12.82 3.63 -5.59
C ARG A 20 11.92 4.71 -4.99
N TRP A 21 10.72 4.90 -5.55
CA TRP A 21 9.78 5.90 -5.04
C TRP A 21 9.33 5.62 -3.59
N ALA A 22 9.17 4.35 -3.22
CA ALA A 22 8.89 3.96 -1.84
C ALA A 22 10.05 4.36 -0.91
N GLY A 23 11.30 4.15 -1.35
CA GLY A 23 12.51 4.55 -0.65
C GLY A 23 12.56 6.05 -0.39
N ASP A 24 12.30 6.87 -1.42
CA ASP A 24 12.27 8.33 -1.32
C ASP A 24 11.25 8.83 -0.29
N ASN A 25 10.13 8.10 -0.14
CA ASN A 25 9.05 8.42 0.80
C ASN A 25 9.21 7.74 2.19
N MET A 26 10.32 7.04 2.44
CA MET A 26 10.55 6.18 3.61
C MET A 26 9.40 5.19 3.88
N ARG A 27 8.86 4.56 2.83
CA ARG A 27 7.76 3.58 2.88
C ARG A 27 8.27 2.21 2.45
N SER A 28 7.59 1.15 2.89
CA SER A 28 7.75 -0.14 2.23
C SER A 28 7.08 -0.12 0.86
N VAL A 29 7.52 -0.99 -0.05
CA VAL A 29 6.93 -1.14 -1.39
C VAL A 29 5.43 -1.41 -1.31
N ASN A 30 4.99 -2.31 -0.43
CA ASN A 30 3.56 -2.60 -0.26
C ASN A 30 2.77 -1.38 0.24
N ALA A 31 3.35 -0.57 1.12
CA ALA A 31 2.71 0.66 1.58
C ALA A 31 2.62 1.71 0.47
N GLN A 32 3.62 1.78 -0.42
CA GLN A 32 3.60 2.66 -1.58
C GLN A 32 2.53 2.22 -2.59
N ILE A 33 2.44 0.92 -2.90
CA ILE A 33 1.41 0.35 -3.78
C ILE A 33 0.00 0.65 -3.24
N GLU A 34 -0.23 0.48 -1.93
CA GLU A 34 -1.52 0.79 -1.31
C GLU A 34 -1.91 2.27 -1.47
N VAL A 35 -0.96 3.20 -1.31
CA VAL A 35 -1.19 4.63 -1.52
C VAL A 35 -1.59 4.89 -2.98
N MET A 36 -0.82 4.37 -3.94
CA MET A 36 -1.09 4.52 -5.37
C MET A 36 -2.47 3.99 -5.75
N LEU A 37 -2.86 2.82 -5.23
CA LEU A 37 -4.17 2.23 -5.49
C LEU A 37 -5.30 3.08 -4.91
N ARG A 38 -5.16 3.58 -3.69
CA ARG A 38 -6.18 4.44 -3.06
C ARG A 38 -6.34 5.77 -3.78
N ASP A 39 -5.23 6.38 -4.20
CA ASP A 39 -5.25 7.65 -4.93
C ASP A 39 -5.89 7.47 -6.31
N ASN A 40 -5.59 6.38 -7.01
CA ASN A 40 -6.22 6.06 -8.29
C ASN A 40 -7.73 5.78 -8.11
N LEU A 41 -8.11 4.97 -7.12
CA LEU A 41 -9.53 4.71 -6.82
C LEU A 41 -10.29 5.98 -6.44
N ARG A 42 -9.67 6.87 -5.66
CA ARG A 42 -10.26 8.17 -5.29
C ARG A 42 -10.46 9.05 -6.51
N THR A 43 -9.45 9.17 -7.36
CA THR A 43 -9.49 9.95 -8.60
C THR A 43 -10.55 9.41 -9.56
N ALA A 44 -10.71 8.09 -9.63
CA ALA A 44 -11.74 7.44 -10.42
C ALA A 44 -13.15 7.49 -9.79
N GLY A 45 -13.32 8.04 -8.59
CA GLY A 45 -14.60 8.05 -7.86
C GLY A 45 -15.07 6.66 -7.38
N ARG A 46 -14.14 5.70 -7.25
CA ARG A 46 -14.39 4.29 -6.94
C ARG A 46 -13.87 3.83 -5.58
N LEU A 47 -13.33 4.74 -4.76
CA LEU A 47 -12.87 4.39 -3.43
C LEU A 47 -14.06 3.95 -2.55
N PRO A 48 -14.06 2.74 -1.96
CA PRO A 48 -15.14 2.29 -1.08
C PRO A 48 -15.28 3.19 0.15
N LYS A 49 -16.52 3.48 0.56
CA LYS A 49 -16.82 4.34 1.72
C LYS A 49 -16.42 3.70 3.06
N ASP A 50 -16.33 2.39 3.10
CA ASP A 50 -15.96 1.55 4.23
C ASP A 50 -14.46 1.19 4.25
N ALA A 51 -13.67 1.69 3.30
CA ALA A 51 -12.23 1.48 3.29
C ALA A 51 -11.59 2.17 4.50
N GLY A 52 -11.16 1.37 5.50
CA GLY A 52 -10.47 1.88 6.69
C GLY A 52 -9.18 2.64 6.35
N ASP A 53 -8.71 3.44 7.32
CA ASP A 53 -7.55 4.32 7.14
C ASP A 53 -6.26 3.56 6.78
N LEU A 54 -5.36 4.28 6.08
CA LEU A 54 -3.98 3.82 5.90
C LEU A 54 -3.33 3.60 7.27
N PRO A 55 -2.76 2.42 7.54
CA PRO A 55 -2.12 2.15 8.82
C PRO A 55 -0.98 3.14 9.06
N LYS A 56 -0.92 3.69 10.28
CA LYS A 56 0.13 4.64 10.69
C LYS A 56 1.50 4.02 10.52
N ARG A 57 2.49 4.85 10.13
CA ARG A 57 3.90 4.44 10.00
C ARG A 57 4.39 3.90 11.35
N GLY A 58 5.08 2.76 11.33
CA GLY A 58 5.59 2.09 12.52
C GLY A 58 5.25 0.61 12.55
N ARG A 59 6.02 -0.16 13.33
CA ARG A 59 5.71 -1.57 13.58
C ARG A 59 4.34 -1.64 14.27
N PRO A 60 3.39 -2.48 13.80
CA PRO A 60 2.19 -2.76 14.59
C PRO A 60 2.62 -3.18 15.99
N ARG A 61 1.98 -2.64 17.05
CA ARG A 61 2.16 -3.17 18.40
C ARG A 61 1.85 -4.67 18.33
N LYS A 62 2.77 -5.51 18.82
CA LYS A 62 2.52 -6.94 18.96
C LYS A 62 1.35 -7.07 19.94
N ASP A 63 0.22 -7.60 19.50
CA ASP A 63 -0.88 -7.90 20.41
C ASP A 63 -0.33 -8.84 21.51
N PRO A 64 -0.58 -8.57 22.80
CA PRO A 64 -0.24 -9.52 23.85
C PRO A 64 -1.04 -10.80 23.59
N SER A 65 -0.31 -11.91 23.48
CA SER A 65 -0.87 -13.25 23.34
C SER A 65 -1.64 -13.66 24.59
#